data_AF-A0A662HDR2-F1
#
_entry.id   AF-A0A662HDR2-F1
#
_cell.length_a   1.000
_cell.length_b   1.000
_cell.length_c   1.000
_cell.angle_alpha   90.00
_cell.angle_beta   90.00
_cell.angle_gamma   90.00
#
_symmetry.space_group_name_H-M   'P 1'
#
loop_
_entity.id
_entity.type
_entity.pdbx_description
1 polymer ?
#
loop_
_entity_poly.entity_id
_entity_poly.type
_entity_poly.pdbx_seq_one_letter_code
_entity_poly.pdbx_strand_id
1 'polypeptide(L)'
;EEYLETLMRERKGIKYPQAQQEETESEISEIPKEVKDEINKLKGTLEGIIYDEKWKPISRVAVKDLVTRLQELEGAKYVVFDGIITQRIVDMAFKTGIKLVIGARVGDATRIPEEVKISTFDNVSRD
;
A
#
# COMPACT_ATOMS: atom_id res chain seq x y z
N GLU A 1 36.48 22.52 9.95
CA GLU A 1 35.03 22.70 10.16
C GLU A 1 34.25 23.06 8.88
N GLU A 2 34.82 23.76 7.89
CA GLU A 2 34.14 24.12 6.62
C GLU A 2 33.69 22.95 5.71
N TYR A 3 34.27 21.75 5.85
CA TYR A 3 33.87 20.58 5.06
C TYR A 3 32.51 20.01 5.49
N LEU A 4 32.15 20.14 6.78
CA LEU A 4 30.86 19.72 7.31
C LEU A 4 29.73 20.67 6.90
N GLU A 5 30.04 21.96 6.71
CA GLU A 5 29.05 22.98 6.38
C GLU A 5 28.62 22.94 4.90
N THR A 6 29.52 22.49 4.01
CA THR A 6 29.22 22.32 2.58
C THR A 6 28.27 21.14 2.34
N LEU A 7 28.44 20.03 3.07
CA LEU A 7 27.55 18.85 2.97
C LEU A 7 26.12 19.14 3.49
N MET A 8 25.96 20.10 4.42
CA MET A 8 24.64 20.51 4.90
C MET A 8 23.89 21.41 3.90
N ARG A 9 24.60 22.04 2.96
CA ARG A 9 23.98 22.96 1.98
C ARG A 9 23.34 22.23 0.79
N GLU A 10 23.74 20.98 0.51
CA GLU A 10 23.19 20.17 -0.60
C GLU A 10 22.07 19.20 -0.20
N ARG A 11 21.68 19.12 1.09
CA ARG A 11 20.50 18.35 1.52
C ARG A 11 19.18 19.14 1.55
N LYS A 12 19.16 20.33 0.94
CA LYS A 12 17.91 21.02 0.56
C LYS A 12 17.31 20.31 -0.66
N GLY A 13 16.51 19.26 -0.47
CA GLY A 13 15.83 18.67 -1.63
C GLY A 13 14.96 17.44 -1.45
N ILE A 14 14.71 16.93 -0.25
CA ILE A 14 13.70 15.88 -0.09
C ILE A 14 12.76 16.27 1.05
N LYS A 15 11.82 17.15 0.71
CA LYS A 15 10.60 17.35 1.49
C LYS A 15 9.73 16.11 1.23
N TYR A 16 9.76 15.16 2.14
CA TYR A 16 8.64 14.22 2.27
C TYR A 16 7.45 15.04 2.82
N PRO A 17 6.32 15.14 2.12
CA PRO A 17 5.15 15.81 2.68
C PRO A 17 4.62 14.97 3.85
N GLN A 18 4.81 15.44 5.09
CA GLN A 18 4.16 14.89 6.29
C GLN A 18 2.75 15.48 6.49
N ALA A 19 2.00 15.76 5.43
CA ALA A 19 0.76 16.55 5.52
C ALA A 19 -0.46 15.93 4.82
N GLN A 20 -0.62 14.61 4.90
CA GLN A 20 -1.86 13.91 4.52
C GLN A 20 -2.15 12.78 5.53
N GLN A 21 -2.40 13.14 6.79
CA GLN A 21 -2.88 12.19 7.82
C GLN A 21 -4.32 12.46 8.26
N GLU A 22 -4.99 13.51 7.79
CA GLU A 22 -6.36 13.85 8.22
C GLU A 22 -7.47 13.51 7.21
N GLU A 23 -7.15 13.21 5.95
CA GLU A 23 -8.16 12.83 4.93
C GLU A 23 -8.21 11.31 4.66
N THR A 24 -7.37 10.54 5.35
CA THR A 24 -7.18 9.10 5.07
C THR A 24 -8.10 8.22 5.93
N GLU A 25 -8.65 8.73 7.03
CA GLU A 25 -9.48 7.96 7.97
C GLU A 25 -10.85 7.57 7.39
N SER A 26 -11.37 8.33 6.43
CA SER A 26 -12.69 8.11 5.81
C SER A 26 -12.75 6.94 4.82
N GLU A 27 -11.67 6.58 4.12
CA GLU A 27 -11.67 5.40 3.22
C GLU A 27 -11.32 4.09 3.94
N ILE A 28 -10.61 4.16 5.08
CA ILE A 28 -10.29 2.98 5.90
C ILE A 28 -11.54 2.51 6.68
N SER A 29 -12.43 3.44 7.01
CA SER A 29 -13.71 3.15 7.66
C SER A 29 -14.74 2.48 6.73
N GLU A 30 -14.51 2.47 5.42
CA GLU A 30 -15.35 1.76 4.44
C GLU A 30 -14.90 0.32 4.14
N ILE A 31 -13.83 -0.16 4.79
CA ILE A 31 -13.36 -1.55 4.62
C ILE A 31 -14.40 -2.51 5.21
N PRO A 32 -15.03 -3.40 4.40
CA PRO A 32 -16.01 -4.34 4.90
C PRO A 32 -15.39 -5.26 5.95
N LYS A 33 -16.22 -5.70 6.91
CA LYS A 33 -15.80 -6.69 7.92
C LYS A 33 -15.24 -7.97 7.31
N GLU A 34 -15.76 -8.38 6.15
CA GLU A 34 -15.25 -9.53 5.39
C GLU A 34 -13.77 -9.38 5.03
N VAL A 35 -13.34 -8.18 4.61
CA VAL A 35 -11.94 -7.91 4.27
C VAL A 35 -11.07 -7.90 5.53
N LYS A 36 -11.57 -7.36 6.65
CA LYS A 36 -10.88 -7.43 7.95
C LYS A 36 -10.68 -8.88 8.42
N ASP A 37 -11.67 -9.75 8.21
CA ASP A 37 -11.57 -11.18 8.52
C ASP A 37 -10.55 -11.88 7.61
N GLU A 38 -10.58 -11.57 6.31
CA GLU A 38 -9.61 -12.10 5.34
C GLU A 38 -8.18 -11.63 5.65
N ILE A 39 -7.96 -10.38 6.06
CA ILE A 39 -6.66 -9.87 6.51
C ILE A 39 -6.09 -10.75 7.64
N ASN A 40 -6.93 -11.10 8.63
CA ASN A 40 -6.50 -11.96 9.73
C ASN A 40 -6.13 -13.37 9.26
N LYS A 41 -6.82 -13.90 8.24
CA LYS A 41 -6.49 -15.21 7.64
C LYS A 41 -5.23 -15.17 6.78
N LEU A 42 -4.97 -14.06 6.10
CA LEU A 42 -3.79 -13.88 5.27
C LEU A 42 -2.52 -13.68 6.11
N LYS A 43 -2.64 -13.22 7.35
CA LYS A 43 -1.51 -12.97 8.25
C LYS A 43 -0.70 -14.25 8.49
N GLY A 44 0.52 -14.28 7.97
CA GLY A 44 1.43 -15.42 8.08
C GLY A 44 1.32 -16.43 6.93
N THR A 45 0.45 -16.22 5.94
CA THR A 45 0.33 -17.10 4.77
C THR A 45 1.12 -16.62 3.57
N LEU A 46 1.63 -15.37 3.56
CA LEU A 46 2.31 -14.76 2.41
C LEU A 46 1.44 -14.75 1.13
N GLU A 47 0.13 -14.69 1.31
CA GLU A 47 -0.85 -14.57 0.23
C GLU A 47 -1.44 -13.15 0.17
N GLY A 48 -2.08 -12.84 -0.94
CA GLY A 48 -2.83 -11.62 -1.13
C GLY A 48 -4.10 -11.82 -1.93
N ILE A 49 -5.06 -10.93 -1.70
CA ILE A 49 -6.34 -10.87 -2.37
C ILE A 49 -6.46 -9.52 -3.06
N ILE A 50 -6.85 -9.57 -4.32
CA ILE A 50 -7.10 -8.42 -5.16
C ILE A 50 -8.61 -8.19 -5.17
N TYR A 51 -9.01 -6.94 -4.97
CA TYR A 51 -10.40 -6.52 -4.88
C TYR A 51 -10.73 -5.48 -5.94
N ASP A 52 -11.98 -5.50 -6.37
CA ASP A 52 -12.59 -4.51 -7.25
C ASP A 52 -13.09 -3.29 -6.44
N GLU A 53 -13.62 -2.26 -7.10
CA GLU A 53 -14.19 -1.04 -6.50
C GLU A 53 -15.30 -1.34 -5.47
N LYS A 54 -15.97 -2.48 -5.60
CA LYS A 54 -17.03 -2.91 -4.68
C LYS A 54 -16.53 -3.75 -3.50
N TRP A 55 -15.23 -3.74 -3.21
CA TRP A 55 -14.60 -4.64 -2.22
C TRP A 55 -14.87 -6.13 -2.46
N LYS A 56 -15.12 -6.50 -3.72
CA LYS A 56 -15.37 -7.89 -4.09
C LYS A 56 -14.04 -8.56 -4.45
N PRO A 57 -13.70 -9.72 -3.86
CA PRO A 57 -12.47 -10.42 -4.20
C PRO A 57 -12.53 -10.89 -5.66
N ILE A 58 -11.60 -10.39 -6.47
CA ILE A 58 -11.40 -10.79 -7.87
C ILE A 58 -10.59 -12.07 -7.92
N SER A 59 -9.48 -12.11 -7.16
CA SER A 59 -8.54 -13.23 -7.19
C SER A 59 -7.67 -13.25 -5.94
N ARG A 60 -7.35 -14.45 -5.45
CA ARG A 60 -6.34 -14.69 -4.41
C ARG A 60 -5.10 -15.27 -5.05
N VAL A 61 -3.94 -14.69 -4.76
CA VAL A 61 -2.64 -15.09 -5.31
C VAL A 61 -1.55 -14.97 -4.25
N ALA A 62 -0.46 -15.72 -4.41
CA ALA A 62 0.71 -15.55 -3.54
C ALA A 62 1.32 -14.15 -3.73
N VAL A 63 1.93 -13.59 -2.68
CA VAL A 63 2.59 -12.26 -2.73
C VAL A 63 3.65 -12.19 -3.84
N LYS A 64 4.34 -13.30 -4.10
CA LYS A 64 5.36 -13.41 -5.15
C LYS A 64 4.79 -13.20 -6.56
N ASP A 65 3.54 -13.62 -6.77
CA ASP A 65 2.83 -13.57 -8.05
C ASP A 65 1.87 -12.39 -8.14
N LEU A 66 1.65 -11.66 -7.04
CA LEU A 66 0.76 -10.49 -6.97
C LEU A 66 1.08 -9.44 -8.03
N VAL A 67 2.36 -9.16 -8.25
CA VAL A 67 2.83 -8.18 -9.25
C VAL A 67 2.47 -8.61 -10.68
N THR A 68 2.60 -9.90 -10.98
CA THR A 68 2.20 -10.45 -12.28
C THR A 68 0.69 -10.40 -12.42
N ARG A 69 -0.03 -10.84 -11.38
CA ARG A 69 -1.49 -10.90 -11.41
C ARG A 69 -2.14 -9.52 -11.53
N LEU A 70 -1.58 -8.49 -10.90
CA LEU A 70 -2.04 -7.11 -11.02
C LEU A 70 -1.80 -6.51 -12.41
N GLN A 71 -0.86 -7.03 -13.18
CA GLN A 71 -0.65 -6.63 -14.58
C GLN A 71 -1.59 -7.39 -15.53
N GLU A 72 -1.95 -8.62 -15.20
CA GLU A 72 -2.91 -9.42 -15.99
C GLU A 72 -4.37 -9.06 -15.73
N LEU A 73 -4.67 -8.57 -14.52
CA LEU A 73 -6.02 -8.18 -14.12
C LEU A 73 -6.25 -6.69 -14.40
N GLU A 74 -7.30 -6.41 -15.16
CA GLU A 74 -7.84 -5.06 -15.31
C GLU A 74 -9.02 -4.85 -14.35
N GLY A 75 -9.12 -3.68 -13.73
CA GLY A 75 -10.21 -3.33 -12.80
C GLY A 75 -9.89 -3.47 -11.31
N ALA A 76 -8.69 -3.94 -10.95
CA ALA A 76 -8.26 -3.97 -9.55
C ALA A 76 -8.23 -2.56 -8.95
N LYS A 77 -9.02 -2.31 -7.90
CA LYS A 77 -9.04 -1.02 -7.17
C LYS A 77 -8.38 -1.10 -5.81
N TYR A 78 -8.44 -2.25 -5.16
CA TYR A 78 -7.85 -2.44 -3.85
C TYR A 78 -7.07 -3.75 -3.81
N VAL A 79 -5.99 -3.77 -3.04
CA VAL A 79 -5.18 -4.98 -2.88
C VAL A 79 -4.78 -5.16 -1.43
N VAL A 80 -4.84 -6.39 -0.95
CA VAL A 80 -4.53 -6.77 0.42
C VAL A 80 -3.58 -7.94 0.38
N PHE A 81 -2.39 -7.84 0.99
CA PHE A 81 -1.43 -8.93 0.92
C PHE A 81 -0.50 -9.00 2.12
N ASP A 82 -0.15 -10.21 2.54
CA ASP A 82 0.73 -10.44 3.69
C ASP A 82 2.20 -10.32 3.28
N GLY A 83 2.64 -9.09 3.05
CA GLY A 83 3.99 -8.83 2.60
C GLY A 83 4.49 -7.41 2.88
N ILE A 84 5.67 -7.15 2.33
CA ILE A 84 6.35 -5.86 2.45
C ILE A 84 5.90 -4.96 1.31
N ILE A 85 5.33 -3.82 1.63
CA ILE A 85 4.98 -2.79 0.66
C ILE A 85 6.26 -2.08 0.27
N THR A 86 6.72 -2.32 -0.96
CA THR A 86 7.93 -1.70 -1.53
C THR A 86 7.55 -0.72 -2.63
N GLN A 87 8.46 0.17 -3.03
CA GLN A 87 8.28 1.09 -4.16
C GLN A 87 7.78 0.39 -5.43
N ARG A 88 8.23 -0.84 -5.71
CA ARG A 88 7.80 -1.59 -6.89
C ARG A 88 6.31 -1.97 -6.83
N ILE A 89 5.78 -2.27 -5.64
CA ILE A 89 4.35 -2.53 -5.44
C ILE A 89 3.57 -1.22 -5.60
N VAL A 90 4.07 -0.11 -5.06
CA VAL A 90 3.41 1.21 -5.16
C VAL A 90 3.36 1.68 -6.62
N ASP A 91 4.46 1.55 -7.36
CA ASP A 91 4.53 1.91 -8.78
C ASP A 91 3.57 1.03 -9.62
N MET A 92 3.48 -0.26 -9.29
CA MET A 92 2.54 -1.16 -9.96
C MET A 92 1.09 -0.85 -9.62
N ALA A 93 0.80 -0.56 -8.35
CA ALA A 93 -0.51 -0.13 -7.90
C ALA A 93 -0.95 1.14 -8.64
N PHE A 94 -0.06 2.13 -8.76
CA PHE A 94 -0.33 3.36 -9.52
C PHE A 94 -0.62 3.06 -11.00
N LYS A 95 0.18 2.23 -11.66
CA LYS A 95 0.00 1.87 -13.08
C LYS A 95 -1.29 1.10 -13.36
N THR A 96 -1.69 0.21 -12.47
CA THR A 96 -2.94 -0.57 -12.58
C THR A 96 -4.17 0.27 -12.17
N GLY A 97 -3.98 1.42 -11.52
CA GLY A 97 -5.07 2.28 -11.03
C GLY A 97 -5.68 1.82 -9.70
N ILE A 98 -4.87 1.17 -8.86
CA ILE A 98 -5.22 0.78 -7.49
C ILE A 98 -5.21 2.03 -6.61
N LYS A 99 -6.31 2.24 -5.88
CA LYS A 99 -6.46 3.36 -4.96
C LYS A 99 -5.97 3.05 -3.55
N LEU A 100 -6.04 1.79 -3.11
CA LEU A 100 -5.63 1.38 -1.75
C LEU A 100 -4.82 0.10 -1.77
N VAL A 101 -3.66 0.15 -1.11
CA VAL A 101 -2.74 -0.97 -0.94
C VAL A 101 -2.62 -1.28 0.54
N ILE A 102 -3.05 -2.47 0.95
CA ILE A 102 -2.96 -2.94 2.33
C ILE A 102 -1.91 -4.05 2.41
N GLY A 103 -0.88 -3.84 3.21
CA GLY A 103 0.19 -4.81 3.41
C GLY A 103 0.38 -5.21 4.86
N ALA A 104 1.21 -6.23 5.10
CA ALA A 104 1.63 -6.57 6.45
C ALA A 104 2.51 -5.47 7.05
N ARG A 105 3.44 -4.92 6.25
CA ARG A 105 4.33 -3.83 6.68
C ARG A 105 4.72 -2.92 5.52
N VAL A 106 4.98 -1.66 5.82
CA VAL A 106 5.62 -0.73 4.87
C VAL A 106 7.14 -0.97 4.90
N GLY A 107 7.75 -1.19 3.74
CA GLY A 107 9.20 -1.31 3.58
C GLY A 107 9.80 -0.03 3.01
N ASP A 108 10.70 -0.19 2.04
CA ASP A 108 11.22 0.91 1.22
C ASP A 108 10.10 1.44 0.31
N ALA A 109 9.24 2.31 0.84
CA ALA A 109 8.22 3.02 0.11
C ALA A 109 8.33 4.53 0.39
N THR A 110 9.30 5.18 -0.27
CA THR A 110 9.63 6.60 -0.05
C THR A 110 8.77 7.56 -0.86
N ARG A 111 8.32 7.16 -2.05
CA ARG A 111 7.49 7.98 -2.93
C ARG A 111 6.14 7.29 -3.14
N ILE A 112 5.10 7.88 -2.57
CA ILE A 112 3.73 7.41 -2.69
C ILE A 112 2.97 8.51 -3.43
N PRO A 113 2.42 8.23 -4.62
CA PRO A 113 1.60 9.20 -5.34
C PRO A 113 0.28 9.44 -4.61
N GLU A 114 -0.29 10.64 -4.70
CA GLU A 114 -1.54 11.00 -4.00
C GLU A 114 -2.73 10.12 -4.41
N GLU A 115 -2.68 9.51 -5.59
CA GLU A 115 -3.71 8.61 -6.10
C GLU A 115 -3.68 7.21 -5.46
N VAL A 116 -2.58 6.81 -4.82
CA VAL A 116 -2.41 5.50 -4.18
C VAL A 116 -2.25 5.67 -2.68
N LYS A 117 -3.24 5.20 -1.92
CA LYS A 117 -3.18 5.11 -0.47
C LYS A 117 -2.53 3.79 -0.04
N ILE A 118 -1.77 3.86 1.05
CA ILE A 118 -1.12 2.69 1.64
C ILE A 118 -1.57 2.54 3.08
N SER A 119 -1.90 1.32 3.48
CA SER A 119 -2.29 0.98 4.84
C SER A 119 -1.63 -0.34 5.26
N THR A 120 -1.52 -0.55 6.57
CA THR A 120 -1.03 -1.81 7.13
C THR A 120 -2.13 -2.56 7.85
N PHE A 121 -1.97 -3.87 8.00
CA PHE A 121 -2.92 -4.69 8.76
C PHE A 121 -3.12 -4.18 10.19
N ASP A 122 -2.05 -3.72 10.83
CA ASP A 122 -2.10 -3.15 12.19
C ASP A 122 -2.98 -1.88 12.25
N ASN A 123 -2.95 -1.07 11.19
CA ASN A 123 -3.76 0.15 11.10
C ASN A 123 -5.24 -0.16 10.85
N VAL A 124 -5.54 -1.18 10.03
CA VAL A 124 -6.90 -1.57 9.65
C VAL A 124 -7.61 -2.38 10.74
N SER A 125 -6.86 -3.16 11.52
CA SER A 125 -7.41 -4.02 12.58
C SER A 125 -7.71 -3.28 13.89
N ARG A 126 -7.36 -1.99 14.00
CA ARG A 126 -7.38 -1.23 15.26
C ARG A 126 -8.73 -0.59 15.61
N ASP A 127 -9.78 -0.91 14.87
CA ASP A 127 -11.13 -0.35 14.99
C ASP A 127 -12.10 -1.33 15.69
#